data_AF-A0AA43EUA4-F1
#
_entry.id   AF-A0AA43EUA4-F1
#
_cell.length_a   1.000
_cell.length_b   1.000
_cell.length_c   1.000
_cell.angle_alpha   90.00
_cell.angle_beta   90.00
_cell.angle_gamma   90.00
#
_symmetry.space_group_name_H-M   'P 1'
#
loop_
_entity.id
_entity.type
_entity.pdbx_description
1 polymer ?
#
loop_
_entity_poly.entity_id
_entity_poly.type
_entity_poly.pdbx_seq_one_letter_code
_entity_poly.pdbx_strand_id
1 'polypeptide(L)'
;MYPRTYFETFMRYEAKDQVFVAMPFTGPFRKAFETVIEPAVRRVSVNGRPLSARIINRATSGAPDIHEQIFDAVLHSRLVIADMTVQSTCVVDDGSSRWQANANVTYEVGLASAWRNPEDILLIHQSHSGHTYGFDVQNLRHVQYEPDSAASIALLTDEIVRALNQSTFLAQAAYQKLVESVSPSAVQFMHQEAARAFPVIAFQSPDLGVMDARVHAITELLNYGALKNRNVVPQGPGKGVAIIYGWSEFGIRILQSLHAITPERAGDLRKQIASVAAGEIPPASLRDLPVVKATGEQPIDMVEAARGEGSPEVAQKQ
;
A
#
# COMPACT_ATOMS: atom_id res chain seq x y z
N MET A 1 -19.03 3.78 12.84
CA MET A 1 -18.50 4.78 11.86
C MET A 1 -19.04 4.52 10.46
N TYR A 2 -19.08 5.48 9.53
CA TYR A 2 -19.42 5.23 8.11
C TYR A 2 -18.16 4.84 7.29
N PRO A 3 -18.29 4.09 6.18
CA PRO A 3 -17.14 3.60 5.40
C PRO A 3 -16.16 4.70 4.97
N ARG A 4 -16.69 5.83 4.48
CA ARG A 4 -15.87 6.96 4.02
C ARG A 4 -15.03 7.56 5.14
N THR A 5 -15.65 7.85 6.28
CA THR A 5 -14.95 8.40 7.46
C THR A 5 -13.89 7.44 7.98
N TYR A 6 -14.19 6.14 7.97
CA TYR A 6 -13.23 5.13 8.38
C TYR A 6 -12.01 5.10 7.45
N PHE A 7 -12.24 5.11 6.15
CA PHE A 7 -11.18 5.13 5.15
C PHE A 7 -10.29 6.37 5.28
N GLU A 8 -10.89 7.57 5.32
CA GLU A 8 -10.14 8.83 5.38
C GLU A 8 -9.29 8.95 6.67
N THR A 9 -9.68 8.28 7.75
CA THR A 9 -9.04 8.41 9.07
C THR A 9 -8.08 7.25 9.40
N PHE A 10 -8.42 6.02 9.02
CA PHE A 10 -7.75 4.80 9.48
C PHE A 10 -7.13 3.96 8.36
N MET A 11 -7.16 4.42 7.10
CA MET A 11 -6.42 3.75 6.03
C MET A 11 -4.93 3.68 6.37
N ARG A 12 -4.35 2.49 6.20
CA ARG A 12 -2.92 2.22 6.37
C ARG A 12 -2.45 1.59 5.08
N TYR A 13 -1.20 1.85 4.71
CA TYR A 13 -0.62 1.27 3.50
C TYR A 13 -0.16 -0.17 3.72
N GLU A 14 0.05 -0.60 4.97
CA GLU A 14 0.43 -1.97 5.27
C GLU A 14 -0.77 -2.91 5.36
N ALA A 15 -0.81 -3.91 4.47
CA ALA A 15 -1.69 -5.05 4.61
C ALA A 15 -1.14 -6.04 5.66
N LYS A 16 -2.02 -6.50 6.54
CA LYS A 16 -1.79 -7.60 7.48
C LYS A 16 -1.76 -8.92 6.71
N ASP A 17 -0.94 -9.88 7.15
CA ASP A 17 -0.82 -11.24 6.57
C ASP A 17 -2.04 -12.11 6.93
N GLN A 18 -3.22 -11.64 6.54
CA GLN A 18 -4.53 -12.24 6.75
C GLN A 18 -5.35 -12.16 5.46
N VAL A 19 -6.33 -13.04 5.33
CA VAL A 19 -7.35 -13.04 4.28
C VAL A 19 -8.69 -12.78 4.95
N PHE A 20 -9.40 -11.73 4.54
CA PHE A 20 -10.76 -11.50 5.00
C PHE A 20 -11.70 -12.45 4.28
N VAL A 21 -12.49 -13.22 5.02
CA VAL A 21 -13.47 -14.15 4.48
C VAL A 21 -14.87 -13.64 4.80
N ALA A 22 -15.53 -13.09 3.78
CA ALA A 22 -16.93 -12.68 3.80
C ALA A 22 -17.78 -13.92 3.47
N MET A 23 -18.58 -14.39 4.43
CA MET A 23 -19.37 -15.60 4.24
C MET A 23 -20.64 -15.60 5.10
N PRO A 24 -21.68 -16.35 4.69
CA PRO A 24 -22.81 -16.63 5.56
C PRO A 24 -22.40 -17.50 6.76
N PHE A 25 -23.02 -17.31 7.92
CA PHE A 25 -22.66 -18.04 9.16
C PHE A 25 -23.53 -19.28 9.46
N THR A 26 -24.36 -19.71 8.51
CA THR A 26 -25.16 -20.94 8.62
C THR A 26 -24.29 -22.20 8.65
N GLY A 27 -24.79 -23.29 9.23
CA GLY A 27 -24.04 -24.56 9.42
C GLY A 27 -23.27 -25.06 8.20
N PRO A 28 -23.88 -25.15 7.00
CA PRO A 28 -23.17 -25.62 5.80
C PRO A 28 -21.97 -24.77 5.41
N PHE A 29 -22.06 -23.46 5.60
CA PHE A 29 -21.00 -22.51 5.25
C PHE A 29 -19.88 -22.53 6.29
N ARG A 30 -20.24 -22.64 7.57
CA ARG A 30 -19.24 -22.88 8.63
C ARG A 30 -18.43 -24.14 8.34
N LYS A 31 -19.10 -25.23 7.96
CA LYS A 31 -18.43 -26.48 7.56
C LYS A 31 -17.50 -26.25 6.37
N ALA A 32 -17.96 -25.58 5.31
CA ALA A 32 -17.12 -25.26 4.16
C ALA A 32 -15.90 -24.39 4.52
N PHE A 33 -16.06 -23.45 5.45
CA PHE A 33 -14.94 -22.65 5.96
C PHE A 33 -13.90 -23.50 6.67
N GLU A 34 -14.33 -24.31 7.63
CA GLU A 34 -13.45 -25.14 8.47
C GLU A 34 -12.76 -26.25 7.65
N THR A 35 -13.44 -26.80 6.64
CA THR A 35 -12.96 -27.96 5.87
C THR A 35 -12.24 -27.60 4.57
N VAL A 36 -12.51 -26.42 3.99
CA VAL A 36 -11.97 -26.03 2.68
C VAL A 36 -11.29 -24.67 2.71
N ILE A 37 -12.01 -23.60 3.06
CA ILE A 37 -11.52 -22.23 2.88
C ILE A 37 -10.35 -21.92 3.82
N GLU A 38 -10.50 -22.15 5.12
CA GLU A 38 -9.45 -21.89 6.10
C GLU A 38 -8.20 -22.77 5.86
N PRO A 39 -8.34 -24.09 5.60
CA PRO A 39 -7.21 -24.92 5.20
C PRO A 39 -6.48 -24.41 3.95
N ALA A 40 -7.19 -23.92 2.93
CA ALA A 40 -6.58 -23.36 1.73
C ALA A 40 -5.80 -22.07 2.03
N VAL A 41 -6.37 -21.15 2.81
CA VAL A 41 -5.70 -19.92 3.24
C VAL A 41 -4.41 -20.23 4.00
N ARG A 42 -4.46 -21.15 4.97
CA ARG A 42 -3.30 -21.49 5.81
C ARG A 42 -2.16 -22.19 5.06
N ARG A 43 -2.43 -22.80 3.90
CA ARG A 43 -1.39 -23.40 3.03
C ARG A 43 -0.55 -22.34 2.31
N VAL A 44 -1.05 -21.12 2.19
CA VAL A 44 -0.33 -20.02 1.55
C VAL A 44 0.50 -19.29 2.59
N SER A 45 1.76 -19.01 2.26
CA SER A 45 2.66 -18.25 3.14
C SER A 45 3.19 -17.00 2.45
N VAL A 46 3.28 -15.91 3.20
CA VAL A 46 3.87 -14.64 2.77
C VAL A 46 5.04 -14.36 3.72
N ASN A 47 6.22 -14.09 3.16
CA ASN A 47 7.45 -13.86 3.94
C ASN A 47 7.74 -14.98 4.98
N GLY A 48 7.49 -16.24 4.60
CA GLY A 48 7.71 -17.41 5.45
C GLY A 48 6.69 -17.58 6.59
N ARG A 49 5.62 -16.78 6.63
CA ARG A 49 4.53 -16.90 7.61
C ARG A 49 3.24 -17.34 6.93
N PRO A 50 2.52 -18.34 7.46
CA PRO A 50 1.24 -18.75 6.90
C PRO A 50 0.21 -17.63 7.04
N LEU A 51 -0.64 -17.47 6.02
CA LEU A 51 -1.77 -16.55 6.10
C LEU A 51 -2.80 -17.07 7.11
N SER A 52 -3.48 -16.13 7.75
CA SER A 52 -4.61 -16.41 8.64
C SER A 52 -5.93 -16.03 7.96
N ALA A 53 -6.95 -16.88 8.10
CA ALA A 53 -8.30 -16.55 7.67
C ALA A 53 -8.98 -15.72 8.77
N ARG A 54 -9.58 -14.58 8.41
CA ARG A 54 -10.31 -13.72 9.32
C ARG A 54 -11.77 -13.64 8.91
N ILE A 55 -12.65 -14.16 9.76
CA ILE A 55 -14.10 -13.99 9.68
C ILE A 55 -14.56 -13.00 10.76
N ILE A 56 -15.62 -12.25 10.47
CA ILE A 56 -16.20 -11.30 11.44
C ILE A 56 -17.65 -11.67 11.67
N ASN A 57 -17.96 -12.14 12.89
CA ASN A 57 -19.33 -12.41 13.30
C ASN A 57 -19.57 -11.86 14.69
N ARG A 58 -20.84 -11.58 15.04
CA ARG A 58 -21.20 -11.03 16.36
C ARG A 58 -20.78 -11.91 17.54
N ALA A 59 -20.75 -13.23 17.35
CA ALA A 59 -20.41 -14.19 18.40
C ALA A 59 -18.90 -14.20 18.74
N THR A 60 -18.03 -13.90 17.77
CA THR A 60 -16.57 -13.86 17.94
C THR A 60 -16.05 -12.46 18.22
N SER A 61 -16.73 -11.43 17.74
CA SER A 61 -16.27 -10.03 17.86
C SER A 61 -16.66 -9.36 19.17
N GLY A 62 -17.71 -9.83 19.88
CA GLY A 62 -18.10 -9.40 21.23
C GLY A 62 -18.43 -7.91 21.42
N ALA A 63 -18.29 -7.08 20.37
CA ALA A 63 -18.26 -5.63 20.46
C ALA A 63 -19.41 -5.01 19.65
N PRO A 64 -19.89 -3.80 20.03
CA PRO A 64 -20.89 -3.06 19.28
C PRO A 64 -20.40 -2.60 17.90
N ASP A 65 -19.09 -2.70 17.60
CA ASP A 65 -18.50 -2.18 16.38
C ASP A 65 -18.08 -3.25 15.36
N ILE A 66 -19.07 -3.97 14.85
CA ILE A 66 -18.86 -4.95 13.78
C ILE A 66 -18.46 -4.25 12.46
N HIS A 67 -18.94 -3.03 12.24
CA HIS A 67 -18.68 -2.29 11.00
C HIS A 67 -17.23 -1.84 10.89
N GLU A 68 -16.65 -1.28 11.95
CA GLU A 68 -15.22 -0.91 11.94
C GLU A 68 -14.32 -2.12 11.73
N GLN A 69 -14.68 -3.28 12.31
CA GLN A 69 -13.93 -4.51 12.07
C GLN A 69 -14.02 -4.97 10.61
N ILE A 70 -15.20 -4.87 10.00
CA ILE A 70 -15.39 -5.21 8.58
C ILE A 70 -14.56 -4.25 7.72
N PHE A 71 -14.60 -2.95 8.00
CA PHE A 71 -13.80 -1.97 7.26
C PHE A 71 -12.30 -2.21 7.42
N ASP A 72 -11.81 -2.49 8.63
CA ASP A 72 -10.41 -2.91 8.87
C ASP A 72 -10.04 -4.16 8.08
N ALA A 73 -10.92 -5.16 8.04
CA ALA A 73 -10.65 -6.40 7.33
C ALA A 73 -10.66 -6.22 5.81
N VAL A 74 -11.59 -5.45 5.25
CA VAL A 74 -11.62 -5.13 3.82
C VAL A 74 -10.35 -4.37 3.42
N LEU A 75 -10.00 -3.32 4.16
CA LEU A 75 -8.90 -2.43 3.79
C LEU A 75 -7.52 -3.03 4.05
N HIS A 76 -7.34 -3.76 5.16
CA HIS A 76 -6.01 -4.14 5.63
C HIS A 76 -5.71 -5.63 5.52
N SER A 77 -6.57 -6.45 4.91
CA SER A 77 -6.20 -7.84 4.57
C SER A 77 -5.44 -7.92 3.26
N ARG A 78 -4.62 -8.96 3.05
CA ARG A 78 -3.95 -9.18 1.76
C ARG A 78 -4.95 -9.45 0.64
N LEU A 79 -6.00 -10.20 0.95
CA LEU A 79 -7.02 -10.63 0.01
C LEU A 79 -8.39 -10.60 0.68
N VAL A 80 -9.45 -10.40 -0.11
CA VAL A 80 -10.84 -10.62 0.29
C VAL A 80 -11.36 -11.84 -0.47
N ILE A 81 -11.82 -12.85 0.27
CA ILE A 81 -12.57 -13.98 -0.27
C ILE A 81 -14.03 -13.81 0.12
N ALA A 82 -14.94 -13.85 -0.84
CA ALA A 82 -16.37 -13.77 -0.57
C ALA A 82 -17.12 -14.99 -1.08
N ASP A 83 -17.81 -15.69 -0.17
CA ASP A 83 -18.66 -16.83 -0.52
C ASP A 83 -20.03 -16.33 -1.00
N MET A 84 -20.14 -16.28 -2.33
CA MET A 84 -21.32 -15.81 -3.06
C MET A 84 -22.29 -16.94 -3.40
N THR A 85 -22.18 -18.11 -2.76
CA THR A 85 -23.15 -19.20 -2.95
C THR A 85 -24.56 -18.68 -2.64
N VAL A 86 -25.48 -18.86 -3.60
CA VAL A 86 -26.87 -18.45 -3.43
C VAL A 86 -27.56 -19.25 -2.32
N GLN A 87 -28.36 -18.58 -1.49
CA GLN A 87 -28.98 -19.17 -0.31
C GLN A 87 -30.50 -19.02 -0.26
N SER A 88 -31.04 -18.04 -0.98
CA SER A 88 -32.45 -17.67 -0.87
C SER A 88 -32.98 -17.18 -2.21
N THR A 89 -34.30 -17.24 -2.36
CA THR A 89 -35.02 -16.61 -3.46
C THR A 89 -35.62 -15.30 -3.00
N CYS A 90 -35.61 -14.30 -3.89
CA CYS A 90 -36.36 -13.06 -3.76
C CYS A 90 -37.40 -12.99 -4.87
N VAL A 91 -38.54 -12.37 -4.61
CA VAL A 91 -39.50 -12.02 -5.66
C VAL A 91 -39.04 -10.70 -6.28
N VAL A 92 -38.90 -10.67 -7.60
CA VAL A 92 -38.57 -9.47 -8.38
C VAL A 92 -39.85 -8.86 -8.99
N ASP A 93 -39.74 -7.64 -9.52
CA ASP A 93 -40.89 -6.81 -9.95
C ASP A 93 -41.79 -7.47 -11.01
N ASP A 94 -41.26 -8.40 -11.81
CA ASP A 94 -42.03 -9.17 -12.80
C ASP A 94 -42.78 -10.38 -12.18
N GLY A 95 -42.74 -10.53 -10.86
CA GLY A 95 -43.35 -11.63 -10.12
C GLY A 95 -42.55 -12.94 -10.15
N SER A 96 -41.42 -12.99 -10.86
CA SER A 96 -40.54 -14.16 -10.85
C SER A 96 -39.68 -14.22 -9.58
N SER A 97 -39.15 -15.40 -9.30
CA SER A 97 -38.23 -15.61 -8.17
C SER A 97 -36.79 -15.71 -8.66
N ARG A 98 -35.90 -14.90 -8.08
CA ARG A 98 -34.46 -14.93 -8.39
C ARG A 98 -33.66 -15.38 -7.18
N TRP A 99 -32.72 -16.31 -7.40
CA TRP A 99 -31.77 -16.73 -6.38
C TRP A 99 -30.76 -15.61 -6.09
N GLN A 100 -30.53 -15.37 -4.81
CA GLN A 100 -29.61 -14.35 -4.31
C GLN A 100 -28.63 -14.92 -3.30
N ALA A 101 -27.40 -14.39 -3.36
CA ALA A 101 -26.39 -14.56 -2.33
C ALA A 101 -26.82 -13.82 -1.05
N ASN A 102 -26.08 -14.04 0.03
CA ASN A 102 -26.33 -13.35 1.28
C ASN A 102 -26.15 -11.82 1.14
N ALA A 103 -27.12 -11.05 1.61
CA ALA A 103 -27.11 -9.59 1.48
C ALA A 103 -25.91 -8.94 2.19
N ASN A 104 -25.49 -9.46 3.35
CA ASN A 104 -24.33 -8.93 4.07
C ASN A 104 -23.02 -9.20 3.31
N VAL A 105 -22.87 -10.41 2.76
CA VAL A 105 -21.71 -10.74 1.92
C VAL A 105 -21.68 -9.88 0.67
N THR A 106 -22.84 -9.65 0.05
CA THR A 106 -22.95 -8.77 -1.14
C THR A 106 -22.56 -7.32 -0.79
N TYR A 107 -22.98 -6.82 0.37
CA TYR A 107 -22.56 -5.51 0.89
C TYR A 107 -21.04 -5.44 1.10
N GLU A 108 -20.44 -6.47 1.70
CA GLU A 108 -18.99 -6.56 1.92
C GLU A 108 -18.20 -6.63 0.60
N VAL A 109 -18.73 -7.33 -0.42
CA VAL A 109 -18.17 -7.31 -1.78
C VAL A 109 -18.25 -5.92 -2.38
N GLY A 110 -19.39 -5.23 -2.26
CA GLY A 110 -19.53 -3.84 -2.72
C GLY A 110 -18.52 -2.89 -2.06
N LEU A 111 -18.28 -3.04 -0.76
CA LEU A 111 -17.23 -2.30 -0.05
C LEU A 111 -15.83 -2.64 -0.58
N ALA A 112 -15.53 -3.93 -0.78
CA ALA A 112 -14.25 -4.35 -1.32
C ALA A 112 -14.01 -3.78 -2.73
N SER A 113 -15.00 -3.88 -3.62
CA SER A 113 -14.94 -3.35 -4.99
C SER A 113 -14.79 -1.83 -5.05
N ALA A 114 -15.25 -1.09 -4.03
CA ALA A 114 -15.08 0.35 -3.97
C ALA A 114 -13.65 0.80 -3.62
N TRP A 115 -12.87 -0.05 -2.92
CA TRP A 115 -11.60 0.36 -2.31
C TRP A 115 -10.39 -0.48 -2.72
N ARG A 116 -10.61 -1.63 -3.37
CA ARG A 116 -9.56 -2.58 -3.74
C ARG A 116 -9.49 -2.77 -5.24
N ASN A 117 -8.33 -3.22 -5.68
CA ASN A 117 -8.17 -3.72 -7.04
C ASN A 117 -8.97 -5.04 -7.20
N PRO A 118 -9.57 -5.30 -8.37
CA PRO A 118 -10.31 -6.54 -8.64
C PRO A 118 -9.52 -7.82 -8.32
N GLU A 119 -8.20 -7.79 -8.51
CA GLU A 119 -7.30 -8.92 -8.29
C GLU A 119 -7.13 -9.30 -6.82
N ASP A 120 -7.46 -8.37 -5.92
CA ASP A 120 -7.47 -8.61 -4.48
C ASP A 120 -8.79 -9.24 -3.98
N ILE A 121 -9.75 -9.45 -4.88
CA ILE A 121 -11.10 -9.94 -4.55
C ILE A 121 -11.34 -11.27 -5.26
N LEU A 122 -11.57 -12.31 -4.48
CA LEU A 122 -11.90 -13.65 -4.96
C LEU A 122 -13.32 -14.00 -4.57
N LEU A 123 -14.20 -14.14 -5.56
CA LEU A 123 -15.55 -14.64 -5.32
C LEU A 123 -15.53 -16.15 -5.45
N ILE A 124 -15.98 -16.84 -4.40
CA ILE A 124 -16.12 -18.29 -4.40
C ILE A 124 -17.60 -18.67 -4.34
N HIS A 125 -17.95 -19.83 -4.87
CA HIS A 125 -19.31 -20.34 -4.78
C HIS A 125 -19.34 -21.86 -4.89
N GLN A 126 -20.39 -22.46 -4.33
CA GLN A 126 -20.73 -23.86 -4.56
C GLN A 126 -21.59 -23.98 -5.83
N SER A 127 -21.67 -25.18 -6.39
CA SER A 127 -22.54 -25.46 -7.52
C SER A 127 -24.01 -25.25 -7.15
N HIS A 128 -24.73 -24.41 -7.90
CA HIS A 128 -26.16 -24.23 -7.72
C HIS A 128 -26.83 -23.85 -9.06
N SER A 129 -27.93 -24.52 -9.42
CA SER A 129 -28.59 -24.36 -10.72
C SER A 129 -29.11 -22.95 -10.99
N GLY A 130 -29.50 -22.24 -9.94
CA GLY A 130 -29.95 -20.85 -9.99
C GLY A 130 -28.84 -19.81 -9.75
N HIS A 131 -27.57 -20.22 -9.68
CA HIS A 131 -26.48 -19.29 -9.39
C HIS A 131 -26.30 -18.30 -10.54
N THR A 132 -26.48 -17.02 -10.24
CA THR A 132 -26.23 -15.92 -11.20
C THR A 132 -25.54 -14.78 -10.48
N TYR A 133 -24.46 -14.27 -11.08
CA TYR A 133 -23.79 -13.09 -10.56
C TYR A 133 -24.50 -11.80 -11.00
N GLY A 134 -24.60 -10.85 -10.09
CA GLY A 134 -25.00 -9.48 -10.43
C GLY A 134 -23.99 -8.88 -11.42
N PHE A 135 -24.48 -8.05 -12.36
CA PHE A 135 -23.64 -7.49 -13.42
C PHE A 135 -22.44 -6.70 -12.89
N ASP A 136 -22.60 -6.02 -11.75
CA ASP A 136 -21.54 -5.23 -11.10
C ASP A 136 -20.32 -6.05 -10.67
N VAL A 137 -20.50 -7.36 -10.43
CA VAL A 137 -19.44 -8.25 -9.92
C VAL A 137 -18.99 -9.29 -10.94
N GLN A 138 -19.50 -9.26 -12.17
CA GLN A 138 -19.17 -10.25 -13.22
C GLN A 138 -17.72 -10.19 -13.68
N ASN A 139 -17.06 -9.03 -13.53
CA ASN A 139 -15.66 -8.86 -13.90
C ASN A 139 -14.69 -9.29 -12.79
N LEU A 140 -15.19 -9.66 -11.61
CA LEU A 140 -14.37 -10.20 -10.54
C LEU A 140 -14.04 -11.66 -10.83
N ARG A 141 -13.03 -12.17 -10.13
CA ARG A 141 -12.68 -13.59 -10.29
C ARG A 141 -13.68 -14.47 -9.56
N HIS A 142 -14.19 -15.47 -10.27
CA HIS A 142 -15.11 -16.47 -9.73
C HIS A 142 -14.47 -17.85 -9.68
N VAL A 143 -14.59 -18.54 -8.55
CA VAL A 143 -14.10 -19.91 -8.37
C VAL A 143 -15.20 -20.78 -7.80
N GLN A 144 -15.57 -21.81 -8.54
CA GLN A 144 -16.44 -22.85 -8.02
C GLN A 144 -15.64 -23.79 -7.12
N TYR A 145 -16.21 -24.16 -5.98
CA TYR A 145 -15.61 -25.13 -5.06
C TYR A 145 -16.66 -26.10 -4.53
N GLU A 146 -16.21 -27.27 -4.12
CA GLU A 146 -17.03 -28.30 -3.47
C GLU A 146 -16.64 -28.40 -1.98
N PRO A 147 -17.60 -28.37 -1.04
CA PRO A 147 -17.33 -28.61 0.37
C PRO A 147 -16.67 -29.98 0.60
N ASP A 148 -15.87 -30.09 1.66
CA ASP A 148 -15.20 -31.35 2.06
C ASP A 148 -14.26 -31.96 0.99
N SER A 149 -13.88 -31.20 -0.04
CA SER A 149 -13.05 -31.70 -1.15
C SER A 149 -11.60 -31.24 -1.03
N ALA A 150 -10.67 -32.20 -0.93
CA ALA A 150 -9.23 -31.92 -0.97
C ALA A 150 -8.78 -31.24 -2.28
N ALA A 151 -9.46 -31.55 -3.39
CA ALA A 151 -9.23 -30.88 -4.66
C ALA A 151 -9.63 -29.39 -4.59
N SER A 152 -10.71 -29.06 -3.88
CA SER A 152 -11.12 -27.66 -3.66
C SER A 152 -10.15 -26.90 -2.76
N ILE A 153 -9.52 -27.57 -1.78
CA ILE A 153 -8.45 -26.96 -0.99
C ILE A 153 -7.27 -26.58 -1.89
N ALA A 154 -6.82 -27.51 -2.74
CA ALA A 154 -5.72 -27.26 -3.68
C ALA A 154 -6.07 -26.14 -4.66
N LEU A 155 -7.26 -26.19 -5.26
CA LEU A 155 -7.78 -25.16 -6.15
C LEU A 155 -7.76 -23.79 -5.48
N LEU A 156 -8.42 -23.62 -4.32
CA LEU A 156 -8.42 -22.32 -3.63
C LEU A 156 -7.02 -21.87 -3.22
N THR A 157 -6.11 -22.79 -2.86
CA THR A 157 -4.71 -22.45 -2.55
C THR A 157 -4.04 -21.82 -3.77
N ASP A 158 -4.15 -22.46 -4.94
CA ASP A 158 -3.56 -21.97 -6.19
C ASP A 158 -4.16 -20.63 -6.59
N GLU A 159 -5.47 -20.47 -6.39
CA GLU A 159 -6.19 -19.24 -6.72
C GLU A 159 -5.78 -18.07 -5.83
N ILE A 160 -5.55 -18.32 -4.53
CA ILE A 160 -5.02 -17.32 -3.58
C ILE A 160 -3.59 -16.95 -3.97
N VAL A 161 -2.72 -17.92 -4.25
CA VAL A 161 -1.33 -17.66 -4.69
C VAL A 161 -1.33 -16.80 -5.95
N ARG A 162 -2.16 -17.14 -6.93
CA ARG A 162 -2.27 -16.38 -8.18
C ARG A 162 -2.74 -14.95 -7.94
N ALA A 163 -3.75 -14.75 -7.09
CA ALA A 163 -4.25 -13.42 -6.73
C ALA A 163 -3.16 -12.56 -6.05
N LEU A 164 -2.41 -13.13 -5.09
CA LEU A 164 -1.32 -12.43 -4.42
C LEU A 164 -0.18 -12.06 -5.38
N ASN A 165 0.18 -12.96 -6.29
CA ASN A 165 1.20 -12.70 -7.31
C ASN A 165 0.76 -11.58 -8.26
N GLN A 166 -0.49 -11.60 -8.70
CA GLN A 166 -1.05 -10.56 -9.56
C GLN A 166 -1.11 -9.20 -8.85
N SER A 167 -1.58 -9.17 -7.60
CA SER A 167 -1.59 -7.97 -6.76
C SER A 167 -0.18 -7.40 -6.58
N THR A 168 0.81 -8.27 -6.31
CA THR A 168 2.23 -7.88 -6.20
C THR A 168 2.77 -7.32 -7.50
N PHE A 169 2.45 -7.95 -8.63
CA PHE A 169 2.85 -7.49 -9.96
C PHE A 169 2.30 -6.10 -10.27
N LEU A 170 1.01 -5.87 -10.03
CA LEU A 170 0.37 -4.56 -10.23
C LEU A 170 0.94 -3.50 -9.29
N ALA A 171 1.17 -3.84 -8.02
CA ALA A 171 1.80 -2.94 -7.06
C ALA A 171 3.21 -2.55 -7.50
N GLN A 172 4.00 -3.51 -8.02
CA GLN A 172 5.33 -3.25 -8.54
C GLN A 172 5.30 -2.37 -9.80
N ALA A 173 4.37 -2.61 -10.72
CA ALA A 173 4.20 -1.80 -11.92
C ALA A 173 3.77 -0.36 -11.58
N ALA A 174 2.82 -0.21 -10.65
CA ALA A 174 2.39 1.10 -10.14
C ALA A 174 3.54 1.83 -9.43
N TYR A 175 4.32 1.11 -8.62
CA TYR A 175 5.52 1.65 -7.97
C TYR A 175 6.53 2.15 -9.00
N GLN A 176 6.85 1.34 -10.01
CA GLN A 176 7.81 1.71 -11.05
C GLN A 176 7.35 2.96 -11.80
N LYS A 177 6.08 3.01 -12.21
CA LYS A 177 5.50 4.19 -12.86
C LYS A 177 5.56 5.43 -11.97
N LEU A 178 5.37 5.28 -10.66
CA LEU A 178 5.49 6.37 -9.71
C LEU A 178 6.93 6.88 -9.64
N VAL A 179 7.92 5.99 -9.51
CA VAL A 179 9.35 6.36 -9.50
C VAL A 179 9.72 7.10 -10.80
N GLU A 180 9.25 6.64 -11.95
CA GLU A 180 9.46 7.29 -13.26
C GLU A 180 8.77 8.65 -13.38
N SER A 181 7.73 8.91 -12.58
CA SER A 181 6.98 10.17 -12.58
C SER A 181 7.49 11.22 -11.58
N VAL A 182 8.49 10.88 -10.74
CA VAL A 182 9.07 11.81 -9.78
C VAL A 182 9.74 12.97 -10.54
N SER A 183 9.34 14.21 -10.25
CA SER A 183 9.87 15.37 -10.96
C SER A 183 11.37 15.56 -10.73
N PRO A 184 12.11 16.20 -11.66
CA PRO A 184 13.53 16.48 -11.46
C PRO A 184 13.84 17.25 -10.18
N SER A 185 12.97 18.18 -9.76
CA SER A 185 13.11 18.92 -8.51
C SER A 185 12.95 18.02 -7.28
N ALA A 186 12.02 17.06 -7.32
CA ALA A 186 11.85 16.07 -6.26
C ALA A 186 13.04 15.11 -6.19
N VAL A 187 13.56 14.63 -7.33
CA VAL A 187 14.79 13.82 -7.37
C VAL A 187 15.96 14.60 -6.77
N GLN A 188 16.18 15.84 -7.20
CA GLN A 188 17.25 16.68 -6.67
C GLN A 188 17.12 16.88 -5.15
N PHE A 189 15.91 17.19 -4.67
CA PHE A 189 15.63 17.33 -3.24
C PHE A 189 15.94 16.04 -2.47
N MET A 190 15.50 14.90 -3.00
CA MET A 190 15.75 13.58 -2.41
C MET A 190 17.24 13.29 -2.25
N HIS A 191 18.07 13.57 -3.26
CA HIS A 191 19.52 13.41 -3.15
C HIS A 191 20.15 14.37 -2.14
N GLN A 192 19.71 15.63 -2.09
CA GLN A 192 20.25 16.63 -1.16
C GLN A 192 19.94 16.30 0.31
N GLU A 193 18.74 15.75 0.56
CA GLU A 193 18.24 15.53 1.91
C GLU A 193 18.31 14.06 2.36
N ALA A 194 18.76 13.14 1.50
CA ALA A 194 18.96 11.71 1.77
C ALA A 194 19.86 11.41 3.00
N ALA A 195 20.78 12.33 3.31
CA ALA A 195 21.65 12.21 4.47
C ALA A 195 20.89 12.41 5.81
N ARG A 196 19.74 13.08 5.81
CA ARG A 196 18.98 13.41 7.02
C ARG A 196 17.83 12.42 7.23
N ALA A 197 17.62 12.01 8.48
CA ALA A 197 16.40 11.30 8.85
C ALA A 197 15.18 12.22 8.82
N PHE A 198 15.39 13.51 9.10
CA PHE A 198 14.33 14.52 9.18
C PHE A 198 14.69 15.76 8.37
N PRO A 199 14.34 15.81 7.06
CA PRO A 199 14.55 16.99 6.22
C PRO A 199 13.89 18.24 6.81
N VAL A 200 14.52 19.40 6.67
CA VAL A 200 14.03 20.66 7.24
C VAL A 200 13.97 21.74 6.17
N ILE A 201 12.81 22.39 6.04
CA ILE A 201 12.65 23.60 5.23
C ILE A 201 12.29 24.77 6.13
N ALA A 202 13.08 25.84 6.04
CA ALA A 202 12.81 27.10 6.69
C ALA A 202 12.19 28.08 5.69
N PHE A 203 11.07 28.69 6.09
CA PHE A 203 10.39 29.76 5.38
C PHE A 203 10.73 31.08 6.07
N GLN A 204 11.77 31.75 5.57
CA GLN A 204 12.30 32.99 6.14
C GLN A 204 11.53 34.20 5.56
N SER A 205 10.53 34.71 6.28
CA SER A 205 9.71 35.91 5.96
C SER A 205 8.45 35.68 5.09
N PRO A 206 7.31 36.35 5.42
CA PRO A 206 6.06 36.31 4.65
C PRO A 206 6.13 36.98 3.26
N ASP A 207 7.18 37.75 2.97
CA ASP A 207 7.27 38.55 1.73
C ASP A 207 7.91 37.82 0.54
N LEU A 208 8.39 36.59 0.74
CA LEU A 208 8.94 35.79 -0.36
C LEU A 208 7.79 35.16 -1.16
N GLY A 209 7.60 35.63 -2.39
CA GLY A 209 6.84 34.89 -3.40
C GLY A 209 7.55 33.57 -3.67
N VAL A 210 7.13 32.50 -3.00
CA VAL A 210 7.82 31.22 -3.06
C VAL A 210 7.46 30.46 -4.34
N MET A 211 8.11 30.81 -5.44
CA MET A 211 8.33 29.89 -6.57
C MET A 211 9.64 29.11 -6.32
N ASP A 212 9.73 28.42 -5.18
CA ASP A 212 10.88 27.59 -4.82
C ASP A 212 10.63 26.15 -5.29
N ALA A 213 11.52 25.63 -6.13
CA ALA A 213 11.50 24.25 -6.61
C ALA A 213 11.44 23.23 -5.46
N ARG A 214 11.94 23.58 -4.26
CA ARG A 214 11.86 22.75 -3.05
C ARG A 214 10.44 22.64 -2.50
N VAL A 215 9.64 23.71 -2.59
CA VAL A 215 8.22 23.67 -2.17
C VAL A 215 7.42 22.79 -3.12
N HIS A 216 7.69 22.89 -4.43
CA HIS A 216 7.10 21.99 -5.41
C HIS A 216 7.46 20.53 -5.14
N ALA A 217 8.76 20.25 -4.99
CA ALA A 217 9.29 18.92 -4.66
C ALA A 217 8.63 18.31 -3.41
N ILE A 218 8.53 19.08 -2.34
CA ILE A 218 7.90 18.62 -1.10
C ILE A 218 6.42 18.37 -1.27
N THR A 219 5.71 19.27 -1.95
CA THR A 219 4.27 19.10 -2.19
C THR A 219 4.01 17.80 -2.95
N GLU A 220 4.81 17.52 -3.97
CA GLU A 220 4.77 16.27 -4.72
C GLU A 220 5.10 15.06 -3.82
N LEU A 221 6.19 15.10 -3.05
CA LEU A 221 6.60 14.00 -2.18
C LEU A 221 5.63 13.75 -1.01
N LEU A 222 4.93 14.78 -0.54
CA LEU A 222 3.82 14.64 0.42
C LEU A 222 2.61 13.98 -0.24
N ASN A 223 2.26 14.38 -1.48
CA ASN A 223 1.14 13.80 -2.22
C ASN A 223 1.37 12.31 -2.54
N TYR A 224 2.62 11.91 -2.83
CA TYR A 224 3.00 10.51 -2.98
C TYR A 224 3.07 9.75 -1.64
N GLY A 225 3.02 10.45 -0.50
CA GLY A 225 3.22 9.87 0.82
C GLY A 225 4.66 9.44 1.11
N ALA A 226 5.64 9.92 0.33
CA ALA A 226 7.07 9.70 0.53
C ALA A 226 7.60 10.49 1.75
N LEU A 227 7.02 11.66 2.01
CA LEU A 227 7.27 12.48 3.19
C LEU A 227 6.05 12.53 4.12
N LYS A 228 6.28 12.81 5.40
CA LYS A 228 5.25 13.13 6.38
C LYS A 228 5.62 14.41 7.13
N ASN A 229 4.63 15.27 7.37
CA ASN A 229 4.79 16.41 8.29
C ASN A 229 5.01 15.89 9.71
N ARG A 230 6.10 16.31 10.35
CA ARG A 230 6.41 15.94 11.75
C ARG A 230 6.14 17.09 12.70
N ASN A 231 6.77 18.24 12.45
CA ASN A 231 6.65 19.40 13.33
C ASN A 231 6.69 20.69 12.52
N VAL A 232 5.98 21.70 13.02
CA VAL A 232 6.11 23.10 12.59
C VAL A 232 6.73 23.86 13.75
N VAL A 233 7.92 24.43 13.54
CA VAL A 233 8.71 25.09 14.57
C VAL A 233 8.82 26.58 14.24
N PRO A 234 8.28 27.48 15.08
CA PRO A 234 8.48 28.92 14.89
C PRO A 234 9.95 29.29 15.07
N GLN A 235 10.49 30.14 14.20
CA GLN A 235 11.91 30.55 14.25
C GLN A 235 12.15 31.81 15.11
N GLY A 236 11.11 32.29 15.80
CA GLY A 236 11.11 33.51 16.60
C GLY A 236 10.22 34.62 15.99
N PRO A 237 10.00 35.72 16.72
CA PRO A 237 9.13 36.81 16.26
C PRO A 237 9.59 37.38 14.91
N GLY A 238 8.72 37.36 13.91
CA GLY A 238 9.00 37.87 12.56
C GLY A 238 9.94 37.00 11.70
N LYS A 239 10.41 35.85 12.18
CA LYS A 239 11.39 35.00 11.48
C LYS A 239 10.78 33.83 10.70
N GLY A 240 9.45 33.75 10.63
CA GLY A 240 8.72 32.70 9.93
C GLY A 240 8.76 31.33 10.65
N VAL A 241 8.65 30.25 9.88
CA VAL A 241 8.51 28.88 10.39
C VAL A 241 9.47 27.92 9.70
N ALA A 242 9.94 26.92 10.43
CA ALA A 242 10.60 25.75 9.87
C ALA A 242 9.67 24.53 9.96
N ILE A 243 9.52 23.82 8.85
CA ILE A 243 8.78 22.57 8.82
C ILE A 243 9.78 21.42 8.79
N ILE A 244 9.61 20.49 9.72
CA ILE A 244 10.40 19.27 9.84
C ILE A 244 9.56 18.13 9.26
N TYR A 245 10.14 17.44 8.29
CA TYR A 245 9.55 16.27 7.65
C TYR A 245 10.21 15.00 8.16
N GLY A 246 9.56 13.85 7.97
CA GLY A 246 10.18 12.54 8.12
C GLY A 246 9.92 11.71 6.87
N TRP A 247 10.91 10.93 6.45
CA TRP A 247 10.73 9.95 5.39
C TRP A 247 9.74 8.87 5.85
N SER A 248 8.82 8.48 4.99
CA SER A 248 8.02 7.28 5.20
C SER A 248 8.79 6.04 4.75
N GLU A 249 8.32 4.83 5.09
CA GLU A 249 8.87 3.59 4.50
C GLU A 249 8.81 3.61 2.97
N PHE A 250 7.75 4.22 2.42
CA PHE A 250 7.61 4.41 0.98
C PHE A 250 8.67 5.38 0.43
N GLY A 251 8.89 6.51 1.10
CA GLY A 251 9.93 7.47 0.73
C GLY A 251 11.34 6.88 0.78
N ILE A 252 11.65 6.07 1.80
CA ILE A 252 12.94 5.36 1.90
C ILE A 252 13.12 4.39 0.72
N ARG A 253 12.06 3.67 0.31
CA ARG A 253 12.14 2.80 -0.88
C ARG A 253 12.40 3.60 -2.15
N ILE A 254 11.72 4.73 -2.34
CA ILE A 254 11.97 5.61 -3.49
C ILE A 254 13.42 6.12 -3.48
N LEU A 255 13.95 6.55 -2.32
CA LEU A 255 15.35 6.96 -2.19
C LEU A 255 16.30 5.85 -2.64
N GLN A 256 16.03 4.59 -2.27
CA GLN A 256 16.84 3.44 -2.72
C GLN A 256 16.72 3.21 -4.23
N SER A 257 15.51 3.26 -4.78
CA SER A 257 15.25 3.05 -6.21
C SER A 257 15.87 4.14 -7.09
N LEU A 258 15.96 5.37 -6.59
CA LEU A 258 16.64 6.49 -7.26
C LEU A 258 18.16 6.52 -7.00
N HIS A 259 18.70 5.52 -6.28
CA HIS A 259 20.11 5.48 -5.87
C HIS A 259 20.55 6.71 -5.04
N ALA A 260 19.63 7.38 -4.36
CA ALA A 260 19.93 8.46 -3.43
C ALA A 260 20.54 7.95 -2.12
N ILE A 261 20.26 6.69 -1.76
CA ILE A 261 20.83 6.01 -0.59
C ILE A 261 21.17 4.55 -0.87
N THR A 262 22.11 4.00 -0.11
CA THR A 262 22.42 2.56 -0.10
C THR A 262 21.46 1.78 0.82
N PRO A 263 21.40 0.43 0.71
CA PRO A 263 20.62 -0.41 1.64
C PRO A 263 21.00 -0.23 3.11
N GLU A 264 22.29 -0.04 3.42
CA GLU A 264 22.79 0.19 4.76
C GLU A 264 22.24 1.52 5.30
N ARG A 265 22.35 2.58 4.51
CA ARG A 265 21.82 3.90 4.89
C ARG A 265 20.30 3.86 5.07
N ALA A 266 19.58 3.11 4.24
CA ALA A 266 18.15 2.88 4.43
C ALA A 266 17.84 2.21 5.78
N GLY A 267 18.65 1.22 6.19
CA GLY A 267 18.57 0.61 7.53
C GLY A 267 18.78 1.62 8.66
N ASP A 268 19.77 2.51 8.51
CA ASP A 268 20.06 3.55 9.50
C ASP A 268 18.96 4.61 9.58
N LEU A 269 18.43 5.08 8.44
CA LEU A 269 17.32 6.02 8.39
C LEU A 269 16.10 5.47 9.15
N ARG A 270 15.74 4.19 8.93
CA ARG A 270 14.64 3.55 9.67
C ARG A 270 14.86 3.58 11.19
N LYS A 271 16.06 3.23 11.64
CA LYS A 271 16.42 3.27 13.07
C LYS A 271 16.35 4.69 13.63
N GLN A 272 16.89 5.68 12.91
CA GLN A 272 16.90 7.09 13.31
C GLN A 272 15.48 7.69 13.34
N ILE A 273 14.61 7.28 12.42
CA ILE A 273 13.21 7.72 12.39
C ILE A 273 12.43 7.09 13.54
N ALA A 274 12.63 5.78 13.78
CA ALA A 274 11.99 5.05 14.87
C ALA A 274 12.47 5.49 16.26
N SER A 275 13.67 6.07 16.39
CA SER A 275 14.20 6.55 17.67
C SER A 275 13.57 7.86 18.16
N VAL A 276 12.73 8.52 17.36
CA VAL A 276 12.05 9.78 17.72
C VAL A 276 10.54 9.56 17.76
N ALA A 277 9.92 9.75 18.91
CA ALA A 277 8.49 9.52 19.07
C ALA A 277 7.66 10.51 18.22
N ALA A 278 6.42 10.13 17.89
CA ALA A 278 5.52 11.02 17.19
C ALA A 278 5.20 12.27 18.03
N GLY A 279 5.36 13.46 17.44
CA GLY A 279 5.14 14.74 18.11
C GLY A 279 6.39 15.36 18.75
N GLU A 280 7.44 14.58 18.99
CA GLU A 280 8.71 15.11 19.49
C GLU A 280 9.50 15.80 18.39
N ILE A 281 10.19 16.89 18.74
CA ILE A 281 11.10 17.58 17.83
C ILE A 281 12.39 16.75 17.73
N PRO A 282 12.79 16.28 16.53
CA PRO A 282 14.01 15.49 16.39
C PRO A 282 15.26 16.26 16.84
N PRO A 283 16.28 15.58 17.39
CA PRO A 283 17.54 16.23 17.76
C PRO A 283 18.24 16.81 16.53
N ALA A 284 19.04 17.87 16.74
CA ALA A 284 19.75 18.58 15.67
C ALA A 284 20.66 17.64 14.85
N SER A 285 21.29 16.65 15.48
CA SER A 285 22.13 15.64 14.80
C SER A 285 21.41 14.80 13.74
N LEU A 286 20.08 14.71 13.79
CA LEU A 286 19.27 13.97 12.81
C LEU A 286 18.61 14.90 11.76
N ARG A 287 18.71 16.22 11.98
CA ARG A 287 18.10 17.28 11.16
C ARG A 287 19.12 18.06 10.36
N ASP A 288 20.31 18.26 10.89
CA ASP A 288 21.34 19.09 10.28
C ASP A 288 22.27 18.22 9.42
N LEU A 289 22.73 18.76 8.28
CA LEU A 289 23.75 18.06 7.51
C LEU A 289 25.02 17.95 8.35
N PRO A 290 25.73 16.80 8.26
CA PRO A 290 27.07 16.74 8.83
C PRO A 290 27.89 17.88 8.23
N VAL A 291 28.51 18.69 9.08
CA VAL A 291 29.43 19.73 8.63
C VAL A 291 30.59 19.00 7.96
N VAL A 292 30.64 19.03 6.63
CA VAL A 292 31.77 18.53 5.88
C VAL A 292 32.96 19.40 6.31
N LYS A 293 33.87 18.84 7.11
CA LYS A 293 35.16 19.47 7.35
C LYS A 293 35.79 19.59 5.98
N ALA A 294 35.99 20.81 5.50
CA ALA A 294 36.60 21.08 4.20
C ALA A 294 37.99 20.43 4.16
N THR A 295 38.06 19.20 3.67
CA THR A 295 39.28 18.61 3.15
C THR A 295 39.56 19.38 1.86
N GLY A 296 40.71 20.04 1.76
CA GLY A 296 41.05 20.97 0.67
C GLY A 296 41.19 20.35 -0.72
N GLU A 297 40.45 19.28 -1.03
CA GLU A 297 40.38 18.67 -2.34
C GLU A 297 39.39 19.45 -3.20
N GLN A 298 39.88 19.99 -4.31
CA GLN A 298 39.06 20.71 -5.28
C GLN A 298 38.06 19.74 -5.93
N PRO A 299 36.80 20.15 -6.15
CA PRO A 299 35.82 19.32 -6.82
C PRO A 299 36.28 19.03 -8.25
N ILE A 300 36.32 17.75 -8.61
CA ILE A 300 36.57 17.28 -9.97
C ILE A 300 35.38 17.70 -10.84
N ASP A 301 35.63 18.47 -11.89
CA ASP A 301 34.61 18.85 -12.86
C ASP A 301 34.18 17.61 -13.66
N MET A 302 32.99 17.10 -13.36
CA MET A 302 32.43 15.92 -14.02
C MET A 302 32.10 16.15 -15.51
N VAL A 303 32.06 17.40 -15.98
CA VAL A 303 31.85 17.70 -17.40
C VAL A 303 33.14 17.52 -18.21
N GLU A 304 34.32 17.67 -17.60
CA GLU A 304 35.60 17.41 -18.27
C GLU A 304 35.95 15.91 -18.32
N ALA A 305 35.58 15.13 -17.31
CA ALA A 305 35.81 13.68 -17.30
C ALA A 305 35.07 12.95 -18.45
N ALA A 306 33.94 13.49 -18.90
CA ALA A 306 33.18 12.94 -20.03
C ALA A 306 33.70 13.36 -21.42
N ARG A 307 34.67 14.28 -21.50
CA ARG A 307 35.26 14.76 -22.77
C ARG A 307 36.56 14.05 -23.14
N GLY A 308 37.06 13.16 -22.28
CA GLY A 308 38.38 12.53 -22.38
C GLY A 308 38.38 11.10 -22.93
N GLU A 309 37.63 10.79 -23.99
CA GLU A 309 37.86 9.58 -24.79
C GLU A 309 38.04 9.98 -26.25
N GLY A 310 39.30 10.02 -26.69
CA GLY A 310 39.72 10.47 -28.01
C GLY A 310 39.16 9.64 -29.15
N SER A 311 38.70 10.33 -30.21
CA SER A 311 38.49 9.71 -31.52
C SER A 311 39.81 9.17 -32.08
N PRO A 312 39.88 7.91 -32.54
CA PRO A 312 41.05 7.42 -33.23
C PRO A 312 41.17 8.07 -34.62
N GLU A 313 42.33 8.66 -34.85
CA GLU A 313 42.80 9.27 -36.09
C GLU A 313 42.84 8.21 -37.21
N VAL A 314 41.96 8.33 -38.20
CA VAL A 314 41.95 7.47 -39.40
C VAL A 314 43.05 7.95 -40.33
N ALA A 315 44.21 7.30 -40.26
CA ALA A 315 45.29 7.47 -41.22
C ALA A 315 44.92 6.84 -42.57
N GLN A 316 44.57 7.67 -43.56
CA GLN A 316 44.59 7.31 -44.97
C GLN A 316 46.06 7.26 -45.44
N LYS A 317 46.49 6.11 -45.98
CA LYS A 317 47.65 6.04 -46.88
C LYS A 317 47.22 5.47 -48.22
N GLN A 318 47.67 6.19 -49.26
CA GLN A 318 47.64 5.88 -50.68
C GLN A 318 48.50 4.67 -51.01
#